data_AF-A0A1R2BW43-F1
#
_entry.id   AF-A0A1R2BW43-F1
#
_cell.length_a   1.000
_cell.length_b   1.000
_cell.length_c   1.000
_cell.angle_alpha   90.00
_cell.angle_beta   90.00
_cell.angle_gamma   90.00
#
_symmetry.space_group_name_H-M   'P 1'
#
loop_
_entity.id
_entity.type
_entity.pdbx_description
1 polymer ?
#
loop_
_entity_poly.entity_id
_entity_poly.type
_entity_poly.pdbx_seq_one_letter_code
_entity_poly.pdbx_strand_id
1 'polypeptide(L)'
;MENDAWAVYVLFLEQNKFYIGSIPEKNLDERLQKHFNNQGSAWSQKYHPLKTSRPIITCGLTKNEADLKEHELTYFYMKTYGIDNCRGHIYSQITLSLGELQAITKRIAHDQSLCFNCFNPGHYMKSCLERLTSYNY
;
A
#
# COMPACT_ATOMS: atom_id res chain seq x y z
N MET A 1 -31.12 -9.32 2.43
CA MET A 1 -29.70 -9.66 2.65
C MET A 1 -29.14 -8.53 3.47
N GLU A 2 -28.72 -8.81 4.70
CA GLU A 2 -28.07 -7.82 5.55
C GLU A 2 -26.77 -7.41 4.84
N ASN A 3 -26.70 -6.17 4.37
CA ASN A 3 -25.46 -5.65 3.81
C ASN A 3 -24.50 -5.46 4.97
N ASP A 4 -23.71 -6.51 5.27
CA ASP A 4 -22.63 -6.42 6.24
C ASP A 4 -21.74 -5.22 5.87
N ALA A 5 -21.64 -4.25 6.79
CA ALA A 5 -20.73 -3.11 6.64
C ALA A 5 -19.28 -3.59 6.69
N TRP A 6 -18.42 -2.89 5.98
CA TRP A 6 -16.98 -3.14 5.90
C TRP A 6 -16.22 -1.96 6.49
N ALA A 7 -15.05 -2.27 7.02
CA ALA A 7 -14.11 -1.30 7.53
C ALA A 7 -12.76 -1.43 6.82
N VAL A 8 -12.08 -0.30 6.64
CA VAL A 8 -10.69 -0.21 6.21
C VAL A 8 -9.88 0.39 7.34
N TYR A 9 -8.71 -0.18 7.62
CA TYR A 9 -7.82 0.28 8.67
C TYR A 9 -6.38 0.45 8.18
N VAL A 10 -5.67 1.38 8.81
CA VAL A 10 -4.23 1.60 8.64
C VAL A 10 -3.53 1.35 9.97
N LEU A 11 -2.57 0.42 9.99
CA LEU A 11 -1.70 0.15 11.11
C LEU A 11 -0.35 0.85 10.92
N PHE A 12 0.11 1.46 12.00
CA PHE A 12 1.47 1.97 12.14
C PHE A 12 2.32 0.91 12.80
N LEU A 13 3.41 0.53 12.15
CA LEU A 13 4.27 -0.56 12.57
C LEU A 13 5.67 -0.04 12.90
N GLU A 14 6.46 -0.86 13.58
CA GLU A 14 7.87 -0.62 13.81
C GLU A 14 8.63 -0.29 12.53
N GLN A 15 9.77 0.40 12.67
CA GLN A 15 10.64 0.80 11.56
C GLN A 15 9.93 1.67 10.50
N ASN A 16 8.96 2.49 10.93
CA ASN A 16 8.17 3.38 10.08
C ASN A 16 7.48 2.63 8.92
N LYS A 17 6.98 1.42 9.20
CA LYS A 17 6.24 0.60 8.23
C LYS A 17 4.74 0.75 8.43
N PHE A 18 3.97 0.47 7.38
CA PHE A 18 2.52 0.61 7.36
C PHE A 18 1.88 -0.67 6.82
N TYR A 19 0.70 -1.00 7.36
CA TYR A 19 -0.16 -2.03 6.80
C TYR A 19 -1.58 -1.52 6.65
N ILE A 20 -2.16 -1.69 5.47
CA ILE A 20 -3.55 -1.35 5.19
C ILE A 20 -4.31 -2.66 4.99
N GLY A 21 -5.51 -2.75 5.58
CA GLY A 21 -6.37 -3.91 5.42
C GLY A 21 -7.84 -3.52 5.40
N SER A 22 -8.66 -4.36 4.78
CA SER A 22 -10.12 -4.32 4.88
C SER A 22 -10.69 -5.58 5.51
N ILE A 23 -11.84 -5.47 6.17
CA ILE A 23 -12.53 -6.59 6.84
C ILE A 23 -14.02 -6.23 7.06
N PRO A 24 -14.94 -7.20 7.18
CA PRO A 24 -16.27 -6.91 7.72
C PRO A 24 -16.17 -6.22 9.08
N GLU A 25 -16.93 -5.14 9.28
CA GLU A 25 -16.82 -4.25 10.44
C GLU A 25 -17.03 -5.00 11.76
N LYS A 26 -17.96 -5.96 11.78
CA LYS A 26 -18.21 -6.82 12.94
C LYS A 26 -16.99 -7.64 13.43
N ASN A 27 -16.00 -7.86 12.57
CA ASN A 27 -14.79 -8.63 12.88
C ASN A 27 -13.57 -7.73 13.13
N LEU A 28 -13.73 -6.40 13.10
CA LEU A 28 -12.63 -5.45 13.11
C LEU A 28 -11.80 -5.55 14.40
N ASP A 29 -12.45 -5.58 15.56
CA ASP A 29 -11.77 -5.62 16.86
C ASP A 29 -10.91 -6.89 17.00
N GLU A 30 -11.49 -8.05 16.68
CA GLU A 30 -10.77 -9.33 16.70
C GLU A 30 -9.58 -9.31 15.73
N ARG A 31 -9.78 -8.74 14.53
CA ARG A 31 -8.73 -8.63 13.53
C ARG A 31 -7.58 -7.75 14.01
N LEU A 32 -7.86 -6.60 14.61
CA LEU A 32 -6.84 -5.72 15.17
C LEU A 32 -6.10 -6.41 16.31
N GLN A 33 -6.79 -7.10 17.22
CA GLN A 33 -6.15 -7.86 18.29
C GLN A 33 -5.20 -8.94 17.76
N LYS A 34 -5.58 -9.66 16.69
CA LYS A 34 -4.68 -10.61 16.03
C LYS A 34 -3.40 -9.94 15.52
N HIS A 35 -3.49 -8.75 14.93
CA HIS A 35 -2.29 -8.00 14.53
C HIS A 35 -1.39 -7.64 15.72
N PHE A 36 -1.96 -7.15 16.83
CA PHE A 36 -1.19 -6.81 18.04
C PHE A 36 -0.60 -8.04 18.76
N ASN A 37 -1.20 -9.22 18.60
CA ASN A 37 -0.77 -10.49 19.19
C ASN A 37 0.13 -11.33 18.26
N ASN A 38 0.75 -10.72 17.25
CA ASN A 38 1.64 -11.39 16.29
C ASN A 38 0.98 -12.54 15.51
N GLN A 39 -0.34 -12.45 15.27
CA GLN A 39 -1.16 -13.38 14.49
C GLN A 39 -1.81 -12.68 13.29
N GLY A 40 -1.28 -11.52 12.91
CA GLY A 40 -1.76 -10.72 11.79
C GLY A 40 -1.25 -11.21 10.43
N SER A 41 -1.15 -10.30 9.46
CA SER A 41 -0.49 -10.56 8.19
C SER A 41 1.01 -10.81 8.38
N ALA A 42 1.65 -11.52 7.44
CA ALA A 42 3.10 -11.73 7.46
C ALA A 42 3.87 -10.40 7.62
N TRP A 43 3.38 -9.32 7.00
CA TRP A 43 3.98 -7.99 7.13
C TRP A 43 3.92 -7.44 8.56
N SER A 44 2.76 -7.52 9.21
CA SER A 44 2.59 -7.07 10.61
C SER A 44 3.23 -8.00 11.64
N GLN A 45 3.53 -9.25 11.27
CA GLN A 45 4.33 -10.16 12.09
C GLN A 45 5.82 -9.82 11.98
N LYS A 46 6.27 -9.44 10.78
CA LYS A 46 7.65 -8.99 10.54
C LYS A 46 7.94 -7.63 11.21
N TYR A 47 6.99 -6.70 11.15
CA TYR A 47 7.08 -5.38 11.77
C TYR A 47 5.89 -5.20 12.71
N HIS A 48 6.12 -5.26 14.02
CA HIS A 48 5.02 -5.31 14.98
C HIS A 48 4.26 -3.98 15.02
N PRO A 49 2.93 -3.98 15.26
CA PRO A 49 2.17 -2.75 15.45
C PRO A 49 2.64 -1.93 16.65
N LEU A 50 2.76 -0.62 16.47
CA LEU A 50 3.15 0.30 17.53
C LEU A 50 2.03 0.44 18.55
N LYS A 51 2.27 0.04 19.81
CA LYS A 51 1.29 0.15 20.90
C LYS A 51 0.93 1.59 21.26
N THR A 52 1.81 2.54 20.94
CA THR A 52 1.61 3.98 21.20
C THR A 52 0.76 4.68 20.15
N SER A 53 0.53 4.05 19.00
CA SER A 53 -0.19 4.64 17.87
C SER A 53 -1.54 3.96 17.68
N ARG A 54 -2.60 4.74 17.52
CA ARG A 54 -3.93 4.20 17.21
C ARG A 54 -4.04 3.92 15.71
N PRO A 55 -4.68 2.80 15.30
CA PRO A 55 -5.05 2.60 13.91
C PRO A 55 -5.95 3.72 13.41
N ILE A 56 -5.81 4.11 12.13
CA ILE A 56 -6.81 4.92 11.43
C ILE A 56 -7.87 3.96 10.90
N ILE A 57 -9.15 4.23 11.14
CA ILE A 57 -10.25 3.33 10.79
C ILE A 57 -11.33 4.11 10.05
N THR A 58 -11.85 3.55 8.96
CA THR A 58 -13.05 4.02 8.25
C THR A 58 -14.07 2.88 8.22
N CYS A 59 -15.26 3.10 8.76
CA CYS A 59 -16.35 2.13 8.91
C CYS A 59 -17.54 2.46 8.01
N GLY A 60 -18.56 1.60 8.00
CA GLY A 60 -19.82 1.84 7.29
C GLY A 60 -19.72 1.74 5.77
N LEU A 61 -18.66 1.12 5.24
CA LEU A 61 -18.45 0.97 3.81
C LEU A 61 -19.21 -0.25 3.28
N THR A 62 -19.64 -0.21 2.04
CA THR A 62 -19.92 -1.44 1.30
C THR A 62 -18.61 -2.18 1.03
N LYS A 63 -18.69 -3.49 0.72
CA LYS A 63 -17.52 -4.29 0.35
C LYS A 63 -16.71 -3.66 -0.80
N ASN A 64 -17.40 -3.14 -1.82
CA ASN A 64 -16.75 -2.55 -2.98
C ASN A 64 -16.05 -1.22 -2.65
N GLU A 65 -16.68 -0.38 -1.82
CA GLU A 65 -16.05 0.85 -1.33
C GLU A 65 -14.82 0.55 -0.47
N ALA A 66 -14.89 -0.47 0.38
CA ALA A 66 -13.75 -0.91 1.19
C ALA A 66 -12.57 -1.41 0.33
N ASP A 67 -12.84 -2.20 -0.71
CA ASP A 67 -11.81 -2.68 -1.64
C ASP A 67 -11.10 -1.54 -2.37
N LEU A 68 -11.87 -0.61 -2.94
CA LEU A 68 -11.33 0.58 -3.61
C LEU A 68 -10.53 1.45 -2.64
N LYS A 69 -11.05 1.69 -1.44
CA LYS A 69 -10.41 2.52 -0.42
C LYS A 69 -9.11 1.89 0.08
N GLU A 70 -9.09 0.59 0.34
CA GLU A 70 -7.87 -0.14 0.76
C GLU A 70 -6.78 -0.03 -0.31
N HIS A 71 -7.15 -0.22 -1.58
CA HIS A 71 -6.25 -0.11 -2.71
C HIS A 71 -5.67 1.31 -2.87
N GLU A 72 -6.52 2.35 -2.79
CA GLU A 72 -6.11 3.75 -2.85
C GLU A 72 -5.19 4.14 -1.70
N LEU A 73 -5.52 3.75 -0.47
CA LEU A 73 -4.69 4.03 0.70
C LEU A 73 -3.34 3.32 0.59
N THR A 74 -3.31 2.05 0.16
CA THR A 74 -2.06 1.31 -0.03
C THR A 74 -1.13 2.07 -0.97
N TYR A 75 -1.64 2.52 -2.12
CA TYR A 75 -0.86 3.33 -3.06
C TYR A 75 -0.45 4.69 -2.51
N PHE A 76 -1.35 5.39 -1.82
CA PHE A 76 -1.06 6.68 -1.21
C PHE A 76 0.10 6.57 -0.22
N TYR A 77 0.10 5.54 0.64
CA TYR A 77 1.18 5.32 1.60
C TYR A 77 2.49 4.87 0.90
N MET A 78 2.42 4.05 -0.15
CA MET A 78 3.61 3.71 -0.96
C MET A 78 4.22 4.94 -1.64
N LYS A 79 3.39 5.81 -2.19
CA LYS A 79 3.82 7.07 -2.82
C LYS A 79 4.45 8.03 -1.80
N THR A 80 3.87 8.13 -0.61
CA THR A 80 4.27 9.11 0.41
C THR A 80 5.48 8.67 1.22
N TYR A 81 5.53 7.39 1.60
CA TYR A 81 6.54 6.85 2.51
C TYR A 81 7.51 5.89 1.84
N GLY A 82 7.31 5.54 0.57
CA GLY A 82 8.13 4.60 -0.18
C GLY A 82 7.51 3.21 -0.29
N ILE A 83 7.73 2.56 -1.44
CA ILE A 83 7.11 1.27 -1.79
C ILE A 83 7.50 0.18 -0.77
N ASP A 84 8.74 0.19 -0.26
CA ASP A 84 9.23 -0.79 0.74
C ASP A 84 8.71 -0.58 2.17
N ASN A 85 7.96 0.49 2.40
CA ASN A 85 7.44 0.85 3.72
C ASN A 85 5.97 0.52 3.91
N CYS A 86 5.26 0.09 2.87
CA CYS A 86 3.81 -0.11 2.91
C CYS A 86 3.39 -1.44 2.28
N ARG A 87 2.44 -2.15 2.90
CA ARG A 87 1.77 -3.31 2.31
C ARG A 87 0.27 -3.26 2.60
N GLY A 88 -0.52 -3.90 1.75
CA GLY A 88 -1.98 -3.95 1.86
C GLY A 88 -2.59 -4.41 0.54
N HIS A 89 -3.90 -4.68 0.53
CA HIS A 89 -4.62 -5.12 -0.67
C HIS A 89 -3.88 -6.27 -1.41
N ILE A 90 -3.76 -6.21 -2.75
CA ILE A 90 -3.00 -7.16 -3.56
C ILE A 90 -1.48 -7.12 -3.33
N TYR A 91 -0.96 -6.11 -2.64
CA TYR A 91 0.45 -5.92 -2.32
C TYR A 91 0.76 -6.26 -0.86
N SER A 92 0.21 -7.37 -0.36
CA SER A 92 0.31 -7.76 1.06
C SER A 92 1.49 -8.70 1.37
N GLN A 93 2.19 -9.20 0.34
CA GLN A 93 3.36 -10.06 0.45
C GLN A 93 4.61 -9.33 0.94
N ILE A 94 5.53 -10.05 1.60
CA ILE A 94 6.78 -9.47 2.12
C ILE A 94 7.62 -8.86 1.00
N THR A 95 7.83 -9.62 -0.06
CA THR A 95 8.65 -9.22 -1.21
C THR A 95 7.75 -9.07 -2.42
N LEU A 96 7.67 -7.85 -2.96
CA LEU A 96 6.98 -7.60 -4.22
C LEU A 96 7.82 -8.12 -5.38
N SER A 97 7.15 -8.66 -6.40
CA SER A 97 7.80 -9.05 -7.65
C SER A 97 8.28 -7.81 -8.41
N LEU A 98 9.24 -8.01 -9.32
CA LEU A 98 9.72 -6.93 -10.19
C LEU A 98 8.57 -6.29 -11.00
N GLY A 99 7.61 -7.10 -11.46
CA GLY A 99 6.45 -6.61 -12.21
C GLY A 99 5.54 -5.71 -11.38
N GLU A 100 5.31 -6.05 -10.11
CA GLU A 100 4.53 -5.22 -9.19
C GLU A 100 5.26 -3.92 -8.86
N LEU A 101 6.57 -3.99 -8.59
CA LEU A 101 7.40 -2.80 -8.38
C LEU A 101 7.34 -1.86 -9.59
N GLN A 102 7.45 -2.40 -10.80
CA GLN A 102 7.33 -1.62 -12.05
C GLN A 102 5.94 -0.98 -12.20
N ALA A 103 4.87 -1.74 -11.92
CA ALA A 103 3.50 -1.24 -12.01
C ALA A 103 3.25 -0.08 -11.02
N ILE A 104 3.67 -0.25 -9.76
CA ILE A 104 3.53 0.78 -8.72
C ILE A 104 4.34 2.02 -9.08
N THR A 105 5.60 1.83 -9.46
CA THR A 105 6.52 2.90 -9.83
C THR A 105 6.00 3.70 -11.02
N LYS A 106 5.46 3.02 -12.04
CA LYS A 106 4.86 3.68 -13.22
C LYS A 106 3.62 4.49 -12.84
N ARG A 107 2.76 3.97 -11.95
CA ARG A 107 1.59 4.71 -11.45
C ARG A 107 2.02 5.96 -10.67
N ILE A 108 3.00 5.84 -9.77
CA ILE A 108 3.51 6.98 -9.00
C ILE A 108 4.08 8.06 -9.94
N ALA A 109 4.88 7.64 -10.93
CA ALA A 109 5.43 8.56 -11.92
C ALA A 109 4.33 9.27 -12.73
N HIS A 110 3.27 8.56 -13.12
CA HIS A 110 2.11 9.15 -13.79
C HIS A 110 1.43 10.20 -12.89
N ASP A 111 1.14 9.83 -11.64
CA ASP A 111 0.46 10.71 -10.67
C ASP A 111 1.31 11.93 -10.25
N GLN A 112 2.61 11.94 -10.56
CA GLN A 112 3.54 13.03 -10.31
C GLN A 112 4.01 13.72 -11.60
N SER A 113 3.48 13.33 -12.77
CA SER A 113 3.90 13.85 -14.08
C SER A 113 5.41 13.73 -14.36
N LEU A 114 5.99 12.61 -13.95
CA LEU A 114 7.39 12.25 -14.13
C LEU A 114 7.58 11.36 -15.36
N CYS A 115 8.77 11.43 -15.97
CA CYS A 115 9.16 10.53 -17.04
C CYS A 115 9.22 9.07 -16.55
N PHE A 116 8.63 8.13 -17.31
CA PHE A 116 8.61 6.71 -16.94
C PHE A 116 9.96 5.98 -17.10
N ASN A 117 11.00 6.66 -17.60
CA ASN A 117 12.35 6.10 -17.73
C ASN A 117 13.28 6.62 -16.63
N CYS A 118 13.46 7.94 -16.54
CA CYS A 118 14.42 8.55 -15.61
C CYS A 118 13.79 9.21 -14.38
N PHE A 119 12.45 9.20 -14.26
CA PHE A 119 11.72 9.80 -13.14
C PHE A 119 11.92 11.32 -12.94
N ASN A 120 12.48 12.02 -13.94
CA ASN A 120 12.57 13.47 -13.94
C ASN A 120 11.32 14.12 -14.57
N PRO A 121 10.88 15.29 -14.08
CA PRO A 121 9.74 16.02 -14.64
C PRO A 121 10.08 16.70 -15.98
N GLY A 122 9.06 17.30 -16.61
CA GLY A 122 9.23 18.19 -17.76
C GLY A 122 9.32 17.52 -19.13
N HIS A 123 9.29 16.18 -19.19
CA HIS A 123 9.28 15.43 -20.44
C HIS A 123 8.60 14.07 -20.29
N TYR A 124 8.19 13.48 -21.42
CA TYR A 124 7.69 12.11 -21.50
C TYR A 124 8.80 11.15 -21.96
N MET A 125 8.60 9.85 -21.75
CA MET A 125 9.56 8.79 -22.12
C MET A 125 10.07 8.89 -23.57
N LYS A 126 9.20 9.30 -24.51
CA LYS A 126 9.58 9.51 -25.93
C LYS A 126 10.67 10.56 -26.15
N SER A 127 10.80 11.50 -25.21
CA SER A 127 11.72 12.64 -25.24
C SER A 127 12.80 12.53 -24.16
N CYS A 128 12.99 11.36 -23.56
CA CYS A 128 13.99 11.14 -22.51
C CYS A 128 15.37 10.93 -23.12
N LEU A 129 16.34 11.81 -22.78
CA LEU A 129 17.71 11.73 -23.28
C LEU A 129 18.50 10.55 -22.68
N GLU A 130 18.11 10.11 -21.48
CA GLU A 130 18.66 8.92 -20.81
C GLU A 130 18.14 7.60 -21.39
N ARG A 131 17.29 7.66 -22.43
CA ARG A 131 16.84 6.46 -23.16
C ARG A 131 17.97 5.78 -23.95
N LEU A 132 19.06 6.51 -24.24
CA LEU A 132 20.13 6.07 -25.15
C LEU A 132 21.32 5.39 -24.44
N THR A 133 21.33 5.31 -23.10
CA THR A 133 22.50 4.83 -22.34
C THR A 133 22.41 3.38 -21.86
N SER A 134 21.28 2.69 -22.04
CA SER A 134 21.05 1.35 -21.48
C SER A 134 21.34 0.16 -22.41
N TYR A 135 22.00 0.37 -23.56
CA TYR A 135 22.45 -0.70 -24.47
C TYR A 135 23.96 -0.68 -24.71
N ASN A 136 24.75 -0.69 -23.63
CA ASN A 136 26.17 -1.04 -23.72
C ASN A 136 26.54 -1.81 -22.45
N TYR A 137 26.27 -3.11 -22.41
CA TYR A 137 27.09 -4.17 -21.80
C TYR A 137 26.57 -5.53 -22.27
#